data_AF-A0A3N9WDV1-F1
#
_entry.id   AF-A0A3N9WDV1-F1
#
_cell.length_a   1.000
_cell.length_b   1.000
_cell.length_c   1.000
_cell.angle_alpha   90.00
_cell.angle_beta   90.00
_cell.angle_gamma   90.00
#
_symmetry.space_group_name_H-M   'P 1'
#
loop_
_entity.id
_entity.type
_entity.pdbx_description
1 polymer ?
#
loop_
_entity_poly.entity_id
_entity_poly.type
_entity_poly.pdbx_seq_one_letter_code
_entity_poly.pdbx_strand_id
1 'polypeptide(L)'
;MSTDADLVSEVDDPERRLALIRQREILLAFEEYGPGYHRVTGDGCRYVAEIVNATPAEWEWIYAHARTHPEVLIQAGPARNPVQWRQLRREQGEAAFRAADAAFTAGDTQAALDLLDEAHALGAIGPEQWERLRLAVITTADGAR
;
A
#
# COMPACT_ATOMS: atom_id res chain seq x y z
N MET A 1 3.33 -13.98 33.61
CA MET A 1 3.15 -14.85 32.44
C MET A 1 2.14 -14.18 31.53
N SER A 2 2.62 -13.28 30.67
CA SER A 2 1.91 -12.65 29.55
C SER A 2 3.03 -12.16 28.66
N THR A 3 3.30 -12.86 27.56
CA THR A 3 4.44 -12.52 26.67
C THR A 3 4.14 -12.85 25.22
N ASP A 4 3.33 -13.89 24.93
CA ASP A 4 3.09 -14.28 23.54
C ASP A 4 1.96 -13.49 22.85
N ALA A 5 0.90 -13.14 23.58
CA ALA A 5 -0.19 -12.32 23.04
C ALA A 5 0.24 -10.87 22.74
N ASP A 6 1.14 -10.31 23.55
CA ASP A 6 1.66 -8.94 23.37
C ASP A 6 2.63 -8.85 22.16
N LEU A 7 3.35 -9.93 21.82
CA LEU A 7 4.25 -9.96 20.65
C LEU A 7 3.50 -10.11 19.32
N VAL A 8 2.38 -10.86 19.28
CA VAL A 8 1.53 -10.95 18.09
C VAL A 8 0.81 -9.62 17.84
N SER A 9 0.40 -8.95 18.93
CA SER A 9 -0.15 -7.59 18.90
C SER A 9 0.84 -6.53 18.38
N GLU A 10 2.15 -6.76 18.47
CA GLU A 10 3.16 -5.84 17.90
C GLU A 10 3.42 -6.10 16.41
N VAL A 11 3.29 -7.35 15.95
CA VAL A 11 3.59 -7.76 14.57
C VAL A 11 2.39 -7.56 13.63
N ASP A 12 1.18 -7.66 14.16
CA ASP A 12 -0.03 -7.47 13.38
C ASP A 12 -1.07 -6.60 14.10
N ASP A 13 -1.26 -5.40 13.55
CA ASP A 13 -2.35 -4.48 13.85
C ASP A 13 -3.14 -4.27 12.55
N PRO A 14 -4.30 -4.92 12.37
CA PRO A 14 -5.03 -4.90 11.10
C PRO A 14 -5.55 -3.50 10.75
N GLU A 15 -5.94 -2.69 11.75
CA GLU A 15 -6.43 -1.33 11.49
C GLU A 15 -5.29 -0.44 11.00
N ARG A 16 -4.11 -0.55 11.64
CA ARG A 16 -2.91 0.17 11.20
C ARG A 16 -2.46 -0.28 9.81
N ARG A 17 -2.48 -1.59 9.52
CA ARG A 17 -2.13 -2.10 8.18
C ARG A 17 -3.08 -1.57 7.11
N LEU A 18 -4.38 -1.59 7.35
CA LEU A 18 -5.37 -0.99 6.44
C LEU A 18 -5.11 0.51 6.21
N ALA A 19 -4.77 1.26 7.25
CA ALA A 19 -4.39 2.67 7.10
C ALA A 19 -3.11 2.85 6.25
N LEU A 20 -2.11 1.98 6.40
CA LEU A 20 -0.87 2.02 5.61
C LEU A 20 -1.09 1.62 4.15
N ILE A 21 -1.88 0.57 3.90
CA ILE A 21 -2.34 0.18 2.56
C ILE A 21 -3.02 1.37 1.90
N ARG A 22 -3.93 2.03 2.60
CA ARG A 22 -4.65 3.18 2.09
C ARG A 22 -3.73 4.36 1.76
N GLN A 23 -2.75 4.65 2.61
CA GLN A 23 -1.71 5.65 2.30
C GLN A 23 -0.93 5.25 1.05
N ARG A 24 -0.58 3.96 0.91
CA ARG A 24 0.11 3.45 -0.27
C ARG A 24 -0.71 3.64 -1.54
N GLU A 25 -2.01 3.34 -1.54
CA GLU A 25 -2.91 3.60 -2.66
C GLU A 25 -2.89 5.08 -3.10
N ILE A 26 -2.90 6.00 -2.14
CA ILE A 26 -2.81 7.44 -2.41
C ILE A 26 -1.44 7.79 -3.04
N LEU A 27 -0.35 7.21 -2.56
CA LEU A 27 0.97 7.39 -3.17
C LEU A 27 1.04 6.84 -4.60
N LEU A 28 0.41 5.69 -4.87
CA LEU A 28 0.29 5.15 -6.22
C LEU A 28 -0.47 6.10 -7.16
N ALA A 29 -1.48 6.82 -6.63
CA ALA A 29 -2.20 7.85 -7.37
C ALA A 29 -1.35 9.12 -7.60
N PHE A 30 -0.50 9.51 -6.65
CA PHE A 30 0.50 10.55 -6.89
C PHE A 30 1.45 10.17 -8.03
N GLU A 31 1.99 8.95 -8.03
CA GLU A 31 2.89 8.47 -9.09
C GLU A 31 2.27 8.55 -10.49
N GLU A 32 0.98 8.24 -10.60
CA GLU A 32 0.26 8.22 -11.88
C GLU A 32 -0.22 9.60 -12.32
N TYR A 33 -0.79 10.39 -11.40
CA TYR A 33 -1.58 11.58 -11.74
C TYR A 33 -0.98 12.89 -11.21
N GLY A 34 -0.29 12.85 -10.07
CA GLY A 34 0.16 14.03 -9.31
C GLY A 34 0.95 15.03 -10.18
N PRO A 35 2.09 14.63 -10.78
CA PRO A 35 2.91 15.51 -11.59
C PRO A 35 2.22 16.05 -12.85
N GLY A 36 1.38 15.22 -13.47
CA GLY A 36 0.63 15.60 -14.68
C GLY A 36 -0.36 16.71 -14.38
N TYR A 37 -1.23 16.51 -13.39
CA TYR A 37 -2.23 17.51 -13.02
C TYR A 37 -1.60 18.75 -12.41
N HIS A 38 -0.57 18.61 -11.56
CA HIS A 38 0.10 19.77 -10.98
C HIS A 38 0.67 20.70 -12.06
N ARG A 39 1.26 20.15 -13.14
CA ARG A 39 1.78 20.95 -14.26
C ARG A 39 0.68 21.73 -15.01
N VAL A 40 -0.52 21.15 -15.12
CA VAL A 40 -1.64 21.74 -15.88
C VAL A 40 -2.43 22.73 -15.04
N THR A 41 -2.63 22.44 -13.75
CA THR A 41 -3.60 23.14 -12.91
C THR A 41 -2.99 23.89 -11.73
N GLY A 42 -1.73 23.59 -11.40
CA GLY A 42 -1.06 24.08 -10.19
C GLY A 42 -1.45 23.34 -8.90
N ASP A 43 -2.45 22.44 -8.95
CA ASP A 43 -2.95 21.74 -7.76
C ASP A 43 -3.15 20.24 -8.03
N GLY A 44 -2.03 19.50 -8.03
CA GLY A 44 -2.06 18.04 -8.19
C GLY A 44 -2.67 17.33 -6.99
N CYS A 45 -2.54 17.89 -5.78
CA CYS A 45 -3.11 17.34 -4.55
C CYS A 45 -4.63 17.21 -4.64
N ARG A 46 -5.33 18.25 -5.11
CA ARG A 46 -6.78 18.20 -5.31
C ARG A 46 -7.20 17.05 -6.22
N TYR A 47 -6.51 16.86 -7.35
CA TYR A 47 -6.86 15.80 -8.30
C TYR A 47 -6.58 14.40 -7.75
N VAL A 48 -5.45 14.21 -7.05
CA VAL A 48 -5.17 12.93 -6.38
C VAL A 48 -6.27 12.60 -5.37
N ALA A 49 -6.65 13.57 -4.53
CA ALA A 49 -7.70 13.40 -3.54
C ALA A 49 -9.07 13.08 -4.19
N GLU A 50 -9.42 13.76 -5.28
CA GLU A 50 -10.66 13.47 -6.03
C GLU A 50 -10.64 12.07 -6.67
N ILE A 51 -9.54 11.68 -7.31
CA ILE A 51 -9.39 10.37 -7.99
C ILE A 51 -9.55 9.21 -7.01
N VAL A 52 -8.94 9.32 -5.83
CA VAL A 52 -9.00 8.26 -4.80
C VAL A 52 -10.24 8.36 -3.92
N ASN A 53 -11.15 9.31 -4.17
CA ASN A 53 -12.31 9.61 -3.33
C ASN A 53 -11.93 9.82 -1.85
N ALA A 54 -10.94 10.67 -1.62
CA ALA A 54 -10.35 10.88 -0.30
C ALA A 54 -11.36 11.40 0.73
N THR A 55 -11.30 10.86 1.95
CA THR A 55 -12.00 11.38 3.13
C THR A 55 -11.36 12.69 3.61
N PRO A 56 -12.05 13.54 4.41
CA PRO A 56 -11.46 14.80 4.89
C PRO A 56 -10.10 14.65 5.60
N ALA A 57 -9.90 13.56 6.34
CA ALA A 57 -8.61 13.27 6.99
C ALA A 57 -7.52 12.91 5.96
N GLU A 58 -7.88 12.19 4.90
CA GLU A 58 -6.98 11.89 3.79
C GLU A 58 -6.64 13.14 2.97
N TRP A 59 -7.58 14.07 2.80
CA TRP A 59 -7.30 15.38 2.20
C TRP A 59 -6.19 16.12 2.98
N GLU A 60 -6.36 16.27 4.29
CA GLU A 60 -5.34 16.87 5.17
C GLU A 60 -3.99 16.16 5.03
N TRP A 61 -3.99 14.83 5.05
CA TRP A 61 -2.78 14.02 4.90
C TRP A 61 -2.11 14.21 3.53
N ILE A 62 -2.87 14.21 2.43
CA ILE A 62 -2.38 14.41 1.06
C ILE A 62 -1.64 15.75 0.94
N TYR A 63 -2.24 16.83 1.44
CA TYR A 63 -1.62 18.16 1.41
C TYR A 63 -0.42 18.26 2.35
N ALA A 64 -0.48 17.63 3.52
CA ALA A 64 0.65 17.59 4.45
C ALA A 64 1.84 16.82 3.85
N HIS A 65 1.56 15.67 3.23
CA HIS A 65 2.57 14.83 2.59
C HIS A 65 3.25 15.56 1.43
N ALA A 66 2.49 16.14 0.50
CA ALA A 66 3.08 16.87 -0.63
C ALA A 66 3.87 18.12 -0.21
N ARG A 67 3.57 18.70 0.95
CA ARG A 67 4.35 19.82 1.51
C ARG A 67 5.72 19.37 2.01
N THR A 68 5.81 18.17 2.60
CA THR A 68 7.06 17.61 3.11
C THR A 68 7.83 16.78 2.07
N HIS A 69 7.14 16.35 1.01
CA HIS A 69 7.65 15.56 -0.11
C HIS A 69 7.22 16.19 -1.45
N PRO A 70 7.66 17.42 -1.77
CA PRO A 70 7.22 18.12 -2.97
C PRO A 70 7.56 17.39 -4.27
N GLU A 71 8.53 16.46 -4.25
CA GLU A 71 8.90 15.62 -5.38
C GLU A 71 7.73 14.83 -5.98
N VAL A 72 6.74 14.44 -5.19
CA VAL A 72 5.56 13.70 -5.66
C VAL A 72 4.70 14.49 -6.64
N LEU A 73 4.86 15.82 -6.68
CA LEU A 73 4.14 16.73 -7.58
C LEU A 73 4.98 17.18 -8.79
N ILE A 74 6.29 16.94 -8.81
CA ILE A 74 7.17 17.49 -9.85
C ILE A 74 7.99 16.41 -10.56
N GLN A 75 8.32 15.31 -9.89
CA GLN A 75 9.07 14.21 -10.48
C GLN A 75 8.11 13.25 -11.18
N ALA A 76 7.86 13.51 -12.46
CA ALA A 76 7.18 12.54 -13.30
C ALA A 76 8.15 11.38 -13.62
N GLY A 77 7.72 10.15 -13.36
CA GLY A 77 8.37 8.98 -13.94
C GLY A 77 8.23 8.94 -15.48
N PRO A 78 8.69 7.86 -16.13
CA PRO A 78 8.49 7.67 -17.56
C PRO A 78 7.02 7.86 -17.93
N ALA A 79 6.77 8.60 -19.02
CA ALA A 79 5.43 8.81 -19.53
C ALA A 79 4.78 7.47 -19.86
N ARG A 80 3.61 7.22 -19.25
CA ARG A 80 2.82 6.00 -19.42
C ARG A 80 1.38 6.38 -19.73
N ASN A 81 0.77 5.65 -20.65
CA ASN A 81 -0.67 5.71 -20.87
C ASN A 81 -1.42 4.85 -19.81
N PRO A 82 -2.75 4.97 -19.69
CA PRO A 82 -3.51 4.23 -18.67
C PRO A 82 -3.38 2.70 -18.77
N VAL A 83 -3.17 2.13 -19.96
CA VAL A 83 -2.96 0.69 -20.12
C VAL A 83 -1.61 0.27 -19.54
N GLN A 84 -0.57 1.07 -19.78
CA GLN A 84 0.78 0.83 -19.26
C GLN A 84 0.82 0.97 -17.73
N TRP A 85 0.09 1.92 -17.16
CA TRP A 85 -0.05 2.01 -15.69
C TRP A 85 -0.74 0.78 -15.11
N ARG A 86 -1.87 0.36 -15.69
CA ARG A 86 -2.55 -0.88 -15.24
C ARG A 86 -1.67 -2.11 -15.34
N GLN A 87 -0.91 -2.26 -16.43
CA GLN A 87 0.02 -3.37 -16.61
C GLN A 87 1.14 -3.33 -15.55
N LEU A 88 1.75 -2.15 -15.33
CA LEU A 88 2.78 -1.99 -14.32
C LEU A 88 2.27 -2.36 -12.92
N ARG A 89 1.10 -1.85 -12.52
CA ARG A 89 0.50 -2.16 -11.22
C ARG A 89 0.22 -3.65 -11.05
N ARG A 90 -0.31 -4.28 -12.09
CA ARG A 90 -0.53 -5.74 -12.11
C ARG A 90 0.77 -6.51 -11.93
N GLU A 91 1.81 -6.19 -12.71
CA GLU A 91 3.11 -6.88 -12.63
C GLU A 91 3.76 -6.72 -11.25
N GLN A 92 3.74 -5.50 -10.70
CA GLN A 92 4.26 -5.21 -9.37
C GLN A 92 3.47 -5.94 -8.28
N GLY A 93 2.13 -5.95 -8.36
CA GLY A 93 1.29 -6.61 -7.37
C GLY A 93 1.43 -8.13 -7.41
N GLU A 94 1.51 -8.73 -8.60
CA GLU A 94 1.81 -10.16 -8.75
C GLU A 94 3.21 -10.50 -8.21
N ALA A 95 4.19 -9.62 -8.39
CA ALA A 95 5.53 -9.79 -7.84
C ALA A 95 5.54 -9.70 -6.31
N ALA A 96 4.85 -8.71 -5.72
CA ALA A 96 4.69 -8.58 -4.27
C ALA A 96 4.01 -9.81 -3.68
N PHE A 97 2.95 -10.32 -4.32
CA PHE A 97 2.25 -11.53 -3.87
C PHE A 97 3.16 -12.77 -3.88
N ARG A 98 3.96 -12.99 -4.93
CA ARG A 98 4.95 -14.08 -4.95
C ARG A 98 6.03 -13.91 -3.90
N ALA A 99 6.48 -12.68 -3.66
CA ALA A 99 7.47 -12.39 -2.63
C ALA A 99 6.90 -12.64 -1.23
N ALA A 100 5.62 -12.37 -0.99
CA ALA A 100 4.95 -12.67 0.27
C ALA A 100 4.96 -14.17 0.59
N ASP A 101 4.67 -15.02 -0.40
CA ASP A 101 4.74 -16.48 -0.27
C ASP A 101 6.16 -16.98 0.05
N ALA A 102 7.17 -16.40 -0.61
CA ALA A 102 8.57 -16.72 -0.35
C ALA A 102 9.01 -16.30 1.07
N ALA A 103 8.60 -15.11 1.53
CA ALA A 103 8.88 -14.63 2.88
C ALA A 103 8.19 -15.51 3.93
N PHE A 104 6.94 -15.88 3.70
CA PHE A 104 6.19 -16.79 4.56
C PHE A 104 6.86 -18.16 4.68
N THR A 105 7.26 -18.74 3.54
CA THR A 105 7.98 -20.03 3.49
C THR A 105 9.34 -19.97 4.21
N ALA A 106 9.99 -18.80 4.19
CA ALA A 106 11.25 -18.57 4.92
C ALA A 106 11.04 -18.29 6.43
N GLY A 107 9.79 -18.21 6.90
CA GLY A 107 9.46 -17.88 8.29
C GLY A 107 9.53 -16.39 8.63
N ASP A 108 9.75 -15.51 7.64
CA ASP A 108 9.74 -14.06 7.84
C ASP A 108 8.30 -13.54 7.82
N THR A 109 7.66 -13.60 8.98
CA THR A 109 6.26 -13.22 9.17
C THR A 109 6.03 -11.74 8.85
N GLN A 110 6.92 -10.85 9.30
CA GLN A 110 6.78 -9.42 9.07
C GLN A 110 6.85 -9.10 7.58
N ALA A 111 7.88 -9.62 6.88
CA ALA A 111 8.02 -9.38 5.45
C ALA A 111 6.86 -9.97 4.65
N ALA A 112 6.36 -11.15 5.04
CA ALA A 112 5.19 -11.74 4.40
C ALA A 112 3.96 -10.83 4.48
N LEU A 113 3.68 -10.28 5.67
CA LEU A 113 2.55 -9.36 5.86
C LEU A 113 2.74 -8.04 5.09
N ASP A 114 3.92 -7.43 5.14
CA ASP A 114 4.19 -6.17 4.44
C ASP A 114 4.07 -6.34 2.90
N LEU A 115 4.44 -7.51 2.37
CA LEU A 115 4.29 -7.83 0.95
C LEU A 115 2.85 -8.16 0.55
N LEU A 116 2.04 -8.70 1.46
CA LEU A 116 0.59 -8.83 1.26
C LEU A 116 -0.10 -7.46 1.21
N ASP A 117 0.31 -6.54 2.09
CA ASP A 117 -0.19 -5.16 2.11
C ASP A 117 0.11 -4.45 0.79
N GLU A 118 1.35 -4.54 0.28
CA GLU A 118 1.72 -3.97 -1.03
C GLU A 118 0.95 -4.64 -2.19
N ALA A 119 0.79 -5.96 -2.16
CA ALA A 119 0.00 -6.68 -3.17
C ALA A 119 -1.47 -6.24 -3.17
N HIS A 120 -2.03 -5.95 -2.00
CA HIS A 120 -3.39 -5.42 -1.87
C HIS A 120 -3.49 -3.99 -2.41
N ALA A 121 -2.60 -3.09 -2.00
CA ALA A 121 -2.58 -1.70 -2.49
C ALA A 121 -2.41 -1.60 -4.02
N LEU A 122 -1.67 -2.54 -4.63
CA LEU A 122 -1.49 -2.64 -6.08
C LEU A 122 -2.68 -3.33 -6.80
N GLY A 123 -3.66 -3.83 -6.06
CA GLY A 123 -4.88 -4.46 -6.59
C GLY A 123 -4.71 -5.90 -7.07
N ALA A 124 -3.59 -6.57 -6.73
CA ALA A 124 -3.38 -7.97 -7.11
C ALA A 124 -4.23 -8.94 -6.30
N ILE A 125 -4.60 -8.56 -5.07
CA ILE A 125 -5.52 -9.31 -4.20
C ILE A 125 -6.59 -8.37 -3.64
N GLY A 126 -7.82 -8.86 -3.52
CA GLY A 126 -8.93 -8.10 -2.93
C GLY A 126 -8.95 -8.14 -1.39
N PRO A 127 -9.79 -7.31 -0.74
CA PRO A 127 -9.84 -7.20 0.72
C PRO A 127 -10.08 -8.53 1.44
N GLU A 128 -11.03 -9.34 0.95
CA GLU A 128 -11.36 -10.66 1.52
C GLU A 128 -10.20 -11.66 1.41
N GLN A 129 -9.42 -11.57 0.33
CA GLN A 129 -8.27 -12.44 0.12
C GLN A 129 -7.10 -11.99 0.98
N TRP A 130 -6.84 -10.68 1.06
CA TRP A 130 -5.83 -10.10 1.93
C TRP A 130 -6.06 -10.52 3.39
N GLU A 131 -7.28 -10.35 3.91
CA GLU A 131 -7.62 -10.70 5.29
C GLU A 131 -7.38 -12.19 5.59
N ARG A 132 -7.82 -13.07 4.67
CA ARG A 132 -7.64 -14.52 4.82
C ARG A 132 -6.17 -14.92 4.86
N LEU A 133 -5.34 -14.32 3.99
CA LEU A 133 -3.91 -14.61 3.91
C LEU A 133 -3.15 -14.05 5.11
N ARG A 134 -3.48 -12.83 5.55
CA ARG A 134 -2.96 -12.22 6.78
C ARG A 134 -3.18 -13.15 7.98
N LEU A 135 -4.41 -13.61 8.18
CA LEU A 135 -4.75 -14.54 9.27
C LEU A 135 -4.00 -15.87 9.16
N ALA A 136 -3.82 -16.41 7.95
CA ALA A 136 -3.06 -17.64 7.73
C ALA A 136 -1.57 -17.50 8.09
N VAL A 137 -0.96 -16.36 7.73
CA VAL A 137 0.43 -16.04 8.08
C VAL A 137 0.61 -15.99 9.60
N ILE A 138 -0.27 -15.27 10.30
CA ILE A 138 -0.22 -15.10 11.76
C ILE A 138 -0.45 -16.43 12.49
N THR A 139 -1.49 -17.18 12.11
CA THR A 139 -1.84 -18.45 12.77
C THR A 139 -0.70 -19.47 12.66
N THR A 140 0.01 -19.48 11.53
CA THR A 140 1.12 -20.42 11.32
C THR A 140 2.36 -20.01 12.11
N ALA A 141 2.63 -18.70 12.20
CA ALA A 141 3.74 -18.18 13.02
C ALA A 141 3.54 -18.50 14.50
N ASP A 142 2.30 -18.47 14.99
CA ASP A 142 1.96 -18.79 16.38
C ASP A 142 2.09 -20.30 16.68
N GLY A 143 1.75 -21.17 15.72
CA GLY A 143 1.88 -22.63 15.87
C GLY A 143 3.31 -23.17 15.75
N ALA A 144 4.26 -22.34 15.29
CA ALA A 144 5.67 -22.71 15.14
C ALA A 144 6.55 -22.33 16.37
N ARG A 145 5.95 -21.70 17.39
CA ARG A 145 6.60 -21.36 18.68
C ARG A 145 6.29 -22.41 19.74
#